data_AF-R1HSI6-F1
#
_entry.id   AF-R1HSI6-F1
#
_cell.length_a   1.000
_cell.length_b   1.000
_cell.length_c   1.000
_cell.angle_alpha   90.00
_cell.angle_beta   90.00
_cell.angle_gamma   90.00
#
_symmetry.space_group_name_H-M   'P 1'
#
loop_
_entity.id
_entity.type
_entity.pdbx_description
1 polymer ?
#
loop_
_entity_poly.entity_id
_entity_poly.type
_entity_poly.pdbx_seq_one_letter_code
_entity_poly.pdbx_strand_id
1 'polypeptide(L)'
;MRFGTALAAALLVTGLAAGTAHAGTVTLQTGTVPYRCSYPGAGLQNTTFAASFSTDDVVAAGSTITLRNVSLTQVLPSPLRALLASLGYDGIRGVLNASITAANAYPDAPISGILAEQTIPASGPMTFHVAAGDVTTGAGLAGTIEFSLSAQLGENLEFRKKATGTWVAWSSACRVAVPVPPGAVFQPDIVIS
;
A
#
# COMPACT_ATOMS: atom_id res chain seq x y z
N MET A 1 -15.52 -57.47 62.57
CA MET A 1 -14.44 -57.13 61.61
C MET A 1 -14.94 -56.00 60.74
N ARG A 2 -14.28 -54.84 60.79
CA ARG A 2 -14.60 -53.65 59.98
C ARG A 2 -13.75 -53.72 58.71
N PHE A 3 -14.38 -53.64 57.53
CA PHE A 3 -13.69 -53.39 56.27
C PHE A 3 -14.29 -52.12 55.66
N GLY A 4 -13.43 -51.10 55.50
CA GLY A 4 -13.74 -49.89 54.75
C GLY A 4 -13.27 -50.02 53.31
N THR A 5 -13.80 -49.16 52.44
CA THR A 5 -13.23 -48.88 51.13
C THR A 5 -13.55 -47.43 50.77
N ALA A 6 -12.49 -46.68 50.49
CA ALA A 6 -12.49 -45.30 50.06
C ALA A 6 -12.12 -45.20 48.57
N LEU A 7 -12.60 -44.12 47.94
CA LEU A 7 -12.14 -43.45 46.71
C LEU A 7 -12.08 -44.21 45.37
N ALA A 8 -12.68 -43.60 44.34
CA ALA A 8 -11.93 -43.16 43.16
C ALA A 8 -12.64 -41.97 42.48
N ALA A 9 -11.84 -40.96 42.14
CA ALA A 9 -12.22 -39.64 41.67
C ALA A 9 -12.65 -39.61 40.19
N ALA A 10 -13.53 -38.66 39.86
CA ALA A 10 -13.92 -38.34 38.50
C ALA A 10 -12.77 -37.64 37.75
N LEU A 11 -12.24 -38.29 36.71
CA LEU A 11 -11.37 -37.66 35.71
C LEU A 11 -12.23 -37.21 34.52
N LEU A 12 -12.71 -35.96 34.59
CA LEU A 12 -13.21 -35.24 33.41
C LEU A 12 -12.01 -34.76 32.61
N VAL A 13 -11.63 -35.52 31.58
CA VAL A 13 -10.69 -35.07 30.55
C VAL A 13 -11.46 -34.10 29.65
N THR A 14 -11.44 -32.81 29.98
CA THR A 14 -11.84 -31.76 29.04
C THR A 14 -10.80 -31.69 27.94
N GLY A 15 -11.11 -32.28 26.78
CA GLY A 15 -10.37 -32.03 25.56
C GLY A 15 -10.51 -30.56 25.19
N LEU A 16 -9.49 -29.74 25.45
CA LEU A 16 -9.35 -28.45 24.78
C LEU A 16 -9.03 -28.75 23.31
N ALA A 17 -10.08 -28.79 22.48
CA ALA A 17 -9.91 -28.56 21.07
C ALA A 17 -9.45 -27.10 20.90
N ALA A 18 -8.13 -26.90 20.80
CA ALA A 18 -7.59 -25.66 20.27
C ALA A 18 -8.05 -25.57 18.82
N GLY A 19 -9.20 -24.91 18.60
CA GLY A 19 -9.63 -24.54 17.27
C GLY A 19 -8.56 -23.63 16.70
N THR A 20 -7.89 -24.08 15.64
CA THR A 20 -7.01 -23.22 14.85
C THR A 20 -7.86 -22.05 14.37
N ALA A 21 -7.68 -20.88 14.97
CA ALA A 21 -8.27 -19.65 14.47
C ALA A 21 -7.72 -19.48 13.04
N HIS A 22 -8.58 -19.72 12.06
CA HIS A 22 -8.23 -19.50 10.68
C HIS A 22 -8.12 -17.98 10.52
N ALA A 23 -6.92 -17.48 10.25
CA ALA A 23 -6.77 -16.07 9.91
C ALA A 23 -7.64 -15.77 8.68
N GLY A 24 -8.49 -14.75 8.80
CA GLY A 24 -9.29 -14.22 7.72
C GLY A 24 -8.42 -13.34 6.83
N THR A 25 -8.79 -13.23 5.54
CA THR A 25 -8.17 -12.20 4.69
C THR A 25 -8.88 -10.87 4.90
N VAL A 26 -8.12 -9.82 5.17
CA VAL A 26 -8.59 -8.43 5.28
C VAL A 26 -7.95 -7.58 4.20
N THR A 27 -8.70 -6.62 3.66
CA THR A 27 -8.19 -5.60 2.74
C THR A 27 -7.98 -4.30 3.49
N LEU A 28 -6.76 -3.79 3.43
CA LEU A 28 -6.38 -2.52 4.01
C LEU A 28 -6.30 -1.46 2.91
N GLN A 29 -6.66 -0.23 3.26
CA GLN A 29 -6.55 0.91 2.35
C GLN A 29 -6.19 2.17 3.10
N THR A 30 -5.44 3.05 2.44
CA THR A 30 -5.25 4.42 2.90
C THR A 30 -6.46 5.28 2.51
N GLY A 31 -6.59 6.44 3.14
CA GLY A 31 -7.37 7.53 2.55
C GLY A 31 -6.70 8.13 1.32
N THR A 32 -7.22 9.27 0.87
CA THR A 32 -6.52 10.10 -0.12
C THR A 32 -5.41 10.90 0.58
N VAL A 33 -4.17 10.61 0.20
CA VAL A 33 -2.95 11.22 0.76
C VAL A 33 -2.43 12.28 -0.21
N PRO A 34 -2.39 13.57 0.17
CA PRO A 34 -1.80 14.63 -0.63
C PRO A 34 -0.27 14.56 -0.61
N TYR A 35 0.32 14.62 -1.81
CA TYR A 35 1.76 14.73 -2.04
C TYR A 35 2.07 15.98 -2.86
N ARG A 36 3.31 16.46 -2.73
CA ARG A 36 3.91 17.46 -3.60
C ARG A 36 4.98 16.78 -4.43
N CYS A 37 4.76 16.69 -5.73
CA CYS A 37 5.66 16.05 -6.69
C CYS A 37 6.36 17.10 -7.55
N SER A 38 7.68 16.98 -7.70
CA SER A 38 8.47 17.86 -8.56
C SER A 38 8.53 17.30 -9.98
N TYR A 39 7.80 17.91 -10.92
CA TYR A 39 7.82 17.51 -12.33
C TYR A 39 8.75 18.42 -13.15
N PRO A 40 9.58 17.87 -14.05
CA PRO A 40 10.38 18.65 -14.98
C PRO A 40 9.53 19.68 -15.74
N GLY A 41 9.95 20.96 -15.74
CA GLY A 41 9.25 22.03 -16.45
C GLY A 41 7.92 22.50 -15.86
N ALA A 42 7.36 21.82 -14.85
CA ALA A 42 6.13 22.21 -14.15
C ALA A 42 6.35 22.66 -12.69
N GLY A 43 7.54 22.38 -12.14
CA GLY A 43 7.84 22.62 -10.73
C GLY A 43 7.03 21.69 -9.81
N LEU A 44 6.76 22.16 -8.58
CA LEU A 44 6.00 21.40 -7.59
C LEU A 44 4.51 21.42 -7.90
N GLN A 45 3.93 20.23 -8.02
CA GLN A 45 2.50 20.02 -8.24
C GLN A 45 1.89 19.23 -7.08
N ASN A 46 0.66 19.57 -6.72
CA ASN A 46 -0.10 18.81 -5.72
C ASN A 46 -0.75 17.61 -6.40
N THR A 47 -0.37 16.41 -5.98
CA THR A 47 -0.97 15.15 -6.43
C THR A 47 -1.63 14.48 -5.24
N THR A 48 -2.50 13.51 -5.49
CA THR A 48 -2.95 12.63 -4.43
C THR A 48 -2.67 11.18 -4.74
N PHE A 49 -2.46 10.41 -3.69
CA PHE A 49 -2.27 8.96 -3.75
C PHE A 49 -3.25 8.27 -2.82
N ALA A 50 -3.74 7.12 -3.23
CA ALA A 50 -4.37 6.14 -2.35
C ALA A 50 -3.75 4.79 -2.64
N ALA A 51 -3.59 3.95 -1.62
CA ALA A 51 -3.03 2.62 -1.76
C ALA A 51 -3.92 1.59 -1.08
N SER A 52 -3.88 0.36 -1.57
CA SER A 52 -4.55 -0.78 -0.94
C SER A 52 -3.77 -2.07 -1.13
N PHE A 53 -4.00 -3.02 -0.23
CA PHE A 53 -3.51 -4.39 -0.32
C PHE A 53 -4.40 -5.30 0.54
N SER A 54 -4.25 -6.62 0.39
CA SER A 54 -4.89 -7.59 1.27
C SER A 54 -3.87 -8.42 2.04
N THR A 55 -4.14 -8.77 3.28
CA THR A 55 -3.28 -9.65 4.08
C THR A 55 -4.12 -10.44 5.08
N ASP A 56 -3.47 -11.20 5.96
CA ASP A 56 -4.15 -11.94 7.02
C ASP A 56 -4.49 -11.00 8.18
N ASP A 57 -5.69 -11.11 8.75
CA ASP A 57 -6.17 -10.23 9.83
C ASP A 57 -5.46 -10.45 11.16
N VAL A 58 -4.91 -11.65 11.36
CA VAL A 58 -4.06 -12.03 12.48
C VAL A 58 -2.83 -12.75 11.95
N VAL A 59 -1.65 -12.35 12.43
CA VAL A 59 -0.36 -12.94 12.06
C VAL A 59 0.40 -13.38 13.31
N ALA A 60 1.29 -14.36 13.17
CA ALA A 60 2.10 -14.81 14.30
C ALA A 60 3.29 -13.87 14.55
N ALA A 61 3.70 -13.72 15.80
CA ALA A 61 4.91 -12.95 16.12
C ALA A 61 6.14 -13.53 15.40
N GLY A 62 6.94 -12.65 14.76
CA GLY A 62 8.12 -13.02 13.98
C GLY A 62 7.84 -13.73 12.65
N SER A 63 6.58 -13.87 12.21
CA SER A 63 6.27 -14.50 10.92
C SER A 63 6.50 -13.56 9.74
N THR A 64 6.58 -14.12 8.53
CA THR A 64 6.49 -13.34 7.30
C THR A 64 5.02 -13.00 7.02
N ILE A 65 4.77 -11.76 6.64
CA ILE A 65 3.48 -11.25 6.19
C ILE A 65 3.57 -11.01 4.68
N THR A 66 2.61 -11.52 3.92
CA THR A 66 2.44 -11.20 2.51
C THR A 66 1.38 -10.11 2.37
N LEU A 67 1.75 -8.97 1.80
CA LEU A 67 0.84 -7.92 1.37
C LEU A 67 0.48 -8.20 -0.08
N ARG A 68 -0.72 -8.75 -0.28
CA ARG A 68 -1.22 -9.26 -1.56
C ARG A 68 -1.88 -8.16 -2.36
N ASN A 69 -1.74 -8.21 -3.69
CA ASN A 69 -2.39 -7.32 -4.64
C ASN A 69 -2.18 -5.83 -4.30
N VAL A 70 -0.96 -5.43 -3.96
CA VAL A 70 -0.65 -4.03 -3.69
C VAL A 70 -1.00 -3.19 -4.91
N SER A 71 -1.82 -2.17 -4.70
CA SER A 71 -2.25 -1.24 -5.72
C SER A 71 -2.13 0.20 -5.25
N LEU A 72 -1.82 1.10 -6.18
CA LEU A 72 -1.77 2.53 -5.95
C LEU A 72 -2.62 3.25 -6.98
N THR A 73 -3.41 4.21 -6.52
CA THR A 73 -4.13 5.14 -7.37
C THR A 73 -3.51 6.52 -7.20
N GLN A 74 -3.11 7.13 -8.30
CA GLN A 74 -2.58 8.47 -8.35
C GLN A 74 -3.57 9.40 -9.05
N VAL A 75 -3.75 10.60 -8.52
CA VAL A 75 -4.47 11.68 -9.21
C VAL A 75 -3.52 12.84 -9.47
N LEU A 76 -3.27 13.12 -10.74
CA LEU A 76 -2.57 14.32 -11.19
C LEU A 76 -3.53 15.48 -11.39
N PRO A 77 -3.14 16.70 -11.00
CA PRO A 77 -4.04 17.83 -11.01
C PRO A 77 -4.23 18.38 -12.44
N SER A 78 -5.39 19.00 -12.68
CA SER A 78 -5.76 19.58 -13.98
C SER A 78 -4.72 20.55 -14.58
N PRO A 79 -4.00 21.39 -13.80
CA PRO A 79 -2.96 22.28 -14.34
C PRO A 79 -1.78 21.52 -14.96
N LEU A 80 -1.33 20.42 -14.33
CA LEU A 80 -0.24 19.60 -14.87
C LEU A 80 -0.67 18.92 -16.17
N ARG A 81 -1.89 18.38 -16.22
CA ARG A 81 -2.46 17.86 -17.47
C ARG A 81 -2.53 18.92 -18.57
N ALA A 82 -3.00 20.12 -18.24
CA ALA A 82 -3.08 21.22 -19.21
C ALA A 82 -1.70 21.62 -19.75
N LEU A 83 -0.67 21.61 -18.90
CA LEU A 83 0.72 21.81 -19.33
C LEU A 83 1.22 20.68 -20.24
N LEU A 84 0.98 19.43 -19.89
CA LEU A 84 1.38 18.30 -20.74
C LEU A 84 0.73 18.38 -22.13
N ALA A 85 -0.56 18.74 -22.17
CA ALA A 85 -1.29 18.95 -23.41
C ALA A 85 -0.72 20.14 -24.22
N SER A 86 -0.38 21.26 -23.59
CA SER A 86 0.21 22.42 -24.28
C SER A 86 1.61 22.14 -24.82
N LEU A 87 2.35 21.23 -24.18
CA LEU A 87 3.63 20.70 -24.66
C LEU A 87 3.48 19.63 -25.74
N GLY A 88 2.25 19.29 -26.14
CA GLY A 88 1.95 18.34 -27.20
C GLY A 88 2.11 16.87 -26.80
N TYR A 89 1.98 16.55 -25.51
CA TYR A 89 1.93 15.16 -25.05
C TYR A 89 0.50 14.61 -25.08
N ASP A 90 0.35 13.35 -25.46
CA ASP A 90 -0.96 12.67 -25.54
C ASP A 90 -1.02 11.29 -24.86
N GLY A 91 0.13 10.75 -24.44
CA GLY A 91 0.21 9.46 -23.76
C GLY A 91 1.14 9.50 -22.56
N ILE A 92 0.92 8.60 -21.62
CA ILE A 92 1.73 8.41 -20.41
C ILE A 92 1.89 6.91 -20.12
N ARG A 93 3.07 6.52 -19.64
CA ARG A 93 3.35 5.20 -19.06
C ARG A 93 4.48 5.33 -18.03
N GLY A 94 4.86 4.24 -17.37
CA GLY A 94 6.10 4.23 -16.59
C GLY A 94 6.05 3.34 -15.36
N VAL A 95 6.80 3.74 -14.34
CA VAL A 95 6.93 3.01 -13.07
C VAL A 95 6.77 3.98 -11.90
N LEU A 96 6.04 3.54 -10.89
CA LEU A 96 5.93 4.21 -9.61
C LEU A 96 6.58 3.37 -8.52
N ASN A 97 7.41 4.01 -7.71
CA ASN A 97 8.15 3.41 -6.61
C ASN A 97 7.71 4.04 -5.29
N ALA A 98 7.47 3.19 -4.30
CA ALA A 98 7.02 3.58 -2.97
C ALA A 98 7.54 2.57 -1.93
N SER A 99 7.19 2.78 -0.66
CA SER A 99 7.33 1.73 0.35
C SER A 99 6.13 1.76 1.28
N ILE A 100 5.74 0.59 1.77
CA ILE A 100 4.84 0.46 2.91
C ILE A 100 5.73 0.35 4.14
N THR A 101 5.65 1.36 5.00
CA THR A 101 6.31 1.36 6.31
C THR A 101 5.33 0.83 7.35
N ALA A 102 5.83 0.27 8.45
CA ALA A 102 4.95 -0.08 9.55
C ALA A 102 5.56 0.16 10.93
N ALA A 103 4.71 0.48 11.89
CA ALA A 103 5.05 0.28 13.29
C ALA A 103 4.90 -1.21 13.64
N ASN A 104 5.89 -1.78 14.32
CA ASN A 104 5.91 -3.19 14.74
C ASN A 104 5.90 -4.22 13.57
N ALA A 105 6.44 -3.85 12.41
CA ALA A 105 6.82 -4.77 11.33
C ALA A 105 8.12 -4.32 10.66
N TYR A 106 8.93 -5.26 10.17
CA TYR A 106 10.23 -4.98 9.51
C TYR A 106 10.66 -6.15 8.61
N PRO A 107 11.33 -5.91 7.46
CA PRO A 107 11.68 -4.60 6.89
C PRO A 107 10.47 -3.89 6.27
N ASP A 108 10.62 -2.60 5.97
CA ASP A 108 9.67 -1.88 5.11
C ASP A 108 9.48 -2.64 3.79
N ALA A 109 8.26 -2.71 3.30
CA ALA A 109 7.94 -3.44 2.07
C ALA A 109 8.09 -2.50 0.86
N PRO A 110 9.12 -2.67 0.00
CA PRO A 110 9.28 -1.84 -1.17
C PRO A 110 8.19 -2.16 -2.20
N ILE A 111 7.63 -1.12 -2.81
CA ILE A 111 6.64 -1.21 -3.88
C ILE A 111 7.30 -0.72 -5.16
N SER A 112 7.16 -1.50 -6.23
CA SER A 112 7.44 -1.06 -7.60
C SER A 112 6.29 -1.49 -8.49
N GLY A 113 5.51 -0.53 -8.97
CA GLY A 113 4.33 -0.80 -9.79
C GLY A 113 4.44 -0.22 -11.19
N ILE A 114 3.87 -0.93 -12.16
CA ILE A 114 3.90 -0.53 -13.58
C ILE A 114 2.63 0.26 -13.91
N LEU A 115 2.83 1.43 -14.48
CA LEU A 115 1.80 2.20 -15.15
C LEU A 115 1.78 1.79 -16.62
N ALA A 116 0.76 1.00 -17.00
CA ALA A 116 0.51 0.69 -18.40
C ALA A 116 0.24 1.97 -19.20
N GLU A 117 0.48 1.91 -20.51
CA GLU A 117 0.23 3.04 -21.41
C GLU A 117 -1.22 3.50 -21.34
N GLN A 118 -1.40 4.80 -21.16
CA GLN A 118 -2.70 5.46 -21.11
C GLN A 118 -2.68 6.75 -21.92
N THR A 119 -3.82 7.08 -22.51
CA THR A 119 -4.04 8.36 -23.18
C THR A 119 -4.32 9.46 -22.16
N ILE A 120 -3.70 10.62 -22.33
CA ILE A 120 -3.98 11.80 -21.49
C ILE A 120 -5.41 12.30 -21.81
N PRO A 121 -6.30 12.45 -20.81
CA PRO A 121 -7.65 12.93 -21.04
C PRO A 121 -7.66 14.38 -21.56
N ALA A 122 -8.69 14.72 -22.34
CA ALA A 122 -8.81 16.04 -22.95
C ALA A 122 -9.05 17.16 -21.91
N SER A 123 -9.65 16.84 -20.76
CA SER A 123 -9.99 17.77 -19.68
C SER A 123 -9.91 17.10 -18.31
N GLY A 124 -10.03 17.90 -17.24
CA GLY A 124 -10.06 17.40 -15.85
C GLY A 124 -8.69 16.99 -15.27
N PRO A 125 -8.68 16.35 -14.08
CA PRO A 125 -7.50 15.67 -13.56
C PRO A 125 -7.23 14.36 -14.31
N MET A 126 -6.03 13.79 -14.14
CA MET A 126 -5.70 12.45 -14.65
C MET A 126 -5.65 11.48 -13.48
N THR A 127 -6.30 10.34 -13.60
CA THR A 127 -6.27 9.27 -12.59
C THR A 127 -5.56 8.07 -13.17
N PHE A 128 -4.59 7.54 -12.42
CA PHE A 128 -3.84 6.36 -12.81
C PHE A 128 -3.98 5.28 -11.77
N HIS A 129 -4.10 4.04 -12.23
CA HIS A 129 -4.06 2.86 -11.38
C HIS A 129 -2.78 2.09 -11.68
N VAL A 130 -2.03 1.79 -10.63
CA VAL A 130 -0.75 1.12 -10.67
C VAL A 130 -0.86 -0.16 -9.86
N ALA A 131 -0.65 -1.30 -10.51
CA ALA A 131 -0.53 -2.58 -9.83
C ALA A 131 0.95 -2.85 -9.51
N ALA A 132 1.24 -3.15 -8.25
CA ALA A 132 2.59 -3.46 -7.76
C ALA A 132 2.78 -4.95 -7.41
N GLY A 133 1.70 -5.73 -7.40
CA GLY A 133 1.74 -7.16 -7.11
C GLY A 133 1.90 -7.45 -5.62
N ASP A 134 2.47 -8.60 -5.30
CA ASP A 134 2.65 -9.04 -3.92
C ASP A 134 4.03 -8.64 -3.39
N VAL A 135 4.07 -8.17 -2.15
CA VAL A 135 5.30 -7.82 -1.43
C VAL A 135 5.27 -8.44 -0.04
N THR A 136 6.43 -8.57 0.61
CA THR A 136 6.52 -9.18 1.94
C THR A 136 7.19 -8.26 2.96
N THR A 137 6.83 -8.47 4.22
CA THR A 137 7.45 -7.87 5.40
C THR A 137 7.43 -8.89 6.55
N GLY A 138 8.07 -8.60 7.67
CA GLY A 138 8.08 -9.46 8.87
C GLY A 138 7.26 -8.85 10.00
N ALA A 139 6.44 -9.66 10.67
CA ALA A 139 5.73 -9.29 11.89
C ALA A 139 6.72 -9.07 13.04
N GLY A 140 6.49 -8.02 13.84
CA GLY A 140 7.24 -7.76 15.06
C GLY A 140 6.78 -8.62 16.24
N LEU A 141 6.74 -8.00 17.42
CA LEU A 141 6.28 -8.64 18.66
C LEU A 141 4.75 -8.63 18.74
N ALA A 142 4.19 -9.49 19.60
CA ALA A 142 2.75 -9.51 19.87
C ALA A 142 2.21 -8.09 20.19
N GLY A 143 1.06 -7.74 19.61
CA GLY A 143 0.54 -6.38 19.60
C GLY A 143 -0.24 -6.08 18.32
N THR A 144 -0.13 -4.85 17.81
CA THR A 144 -0.72 -4.45 16.52
C THR A 144 0.34 -3.95 15.56
N ILE A 145 0.05 -4.06 14.26
CA ILE A 145 0.80 -3.45 13.16
C ILE A 145 -0.02 -2.30 12.60
N GLU A 146 0.59 -1.13 12.59
CA GLU A 146 0.05 0.04 11.88
C GLU A 146 0.87 0.25 10.60
N PHE A 147 0.26 -0.05 9.45
CA PHE A 147 0.88 0.19 8.15
C PHE A 147 0.65 1.63 7.69
N SER A 148 1.63 2.23 7.02
CA SER A 148 1.56 3.57 6.44
C SER A 148 2.25 3.62 5.09
N LEU A 149 1.75 4.46 4.18
CA LEU A 149 2.45 4.75 2.93
C LEU A 149 3.64 5.69 3.20
N SER A 150 4.81 5.37 2.66
CA SER A 150 6.04 6.13 2.89
C SER A 150 5.91 7.61 2.52
N ALA A 151 6.45 8.50 3.37
CA ALA A 151 6.41 9.95 3.14
C ALA A 151 7.12 10.43 1.86
N GLN A 152 7.88 9.56 1.19
CA GLN A 152 8.54 9.80 -0.09
C GLN A 152 8.09 8.75 -1.11
N LEU A 153 7.83 9.20 -2.34
CA LEU A 153 7.54 8.35 -3.50
C LEU A 153 8.41 8.81 -4.67
N GLY A 154 8.73 7.89 -5.58
CA GLY A 154 9.47 8.17 -6.80
C GLY A 154 8.69 7.75 -8.03
N GLU A 155 8.75 8.56 -9.08
CA GLU A 155 8.09 8.26 -10.36
C GLU A 155 9.10 8.33 -11.48
N ASN A 156 9.10 7.32 -12.35
CA ASN A 156 9.81 7.33 -13.62
C ASN A 156 8.75 7.18 -14.70
N LEU A 157 8.25 8.31 -15.17
CA LEU A 157 7.18 8.39 -16.16
C LEU A 157 7.78 8.63 -17.54
N GLU A 158 7.10 8.19 -18.57
CA GLU A 158 7.39 8.56 -19.95
C GLU A 158 6.14 9.21 -20.55
N PHE A 159 6.34 10.31 -21.28
CA PHE A 159 5.27 11.03 -21.96
C PHE A 159 5.43 10.95 -23.48
N ARG A 160 4.37 10.53 -24.18
CA ARG A 160 4.39 10.38 -25.63
C ARG A 160 4.08 11.71 -26.32
N LYS A 161 4.96 12.14 -27.22
CA LYS A 161 4.72 13.29 -28.10
C LYS A 161 3.68 12.92 -29.17
N LYS A 162 2.58 13.66 -29.21
CA LYS A 162 1.50 13.46 -30.18
C LYS A 162 1.98 13.54 -31.63
N ALA A 163 2.88 14.46 -31.92
CA ALA A 163 3.33 14.74 -33.29
C ALA A 163 4.26 13.64 -33.87
N THR A 164 5.05 12.98 -33.02
CA THR A 164 6.14 12.09 -33.45
C THR A 164 6.00 10.66 -32.93
N GLY A 165 5.11 10.42 -31.95
CA GLY A 165 4.98 9.15 -31.25
C GLY A 165 6.14 8.83 -30.29
N THR A 166 7.11 9.73 -30.13
CA THR A 166 8.31 9.51 -29.30
C THR A 166 8.00 9.66 -27.82
N TRP A 167 8.58 8.79 -27.00
CA TRP A 167 8.47 8.84 -25.54
C TRP A 167 9.60 9.69 -24.92
N VAL A 168 9.24 10.57 -23.98
CA VAL A 168 10.18 11.43 -23.26
C VAL A 168 10.14 11.06 -21.77
N ALA A 169 11.27 10.63 -21.23
CA ALA A 169 11.39 10.21 -19.83
C ALA A 169 11.41 11.41 -18.87
N TRP A 170 10.62 11.31 -17.81
CA TRP A 170 10.47 12.29 -16.74
C TRP A 170 10.60 11.57 -15.39
N SER A 171 11.57 11.97 -14.59
CA SER A 171 11.71 11.48 -13.22
C SER A 171 11.20 12.54 -12.24
N SER A 172 10.34 12.10 -11.32
CA SER A 172 9.74 12.96 -10.30
C SER A 172 10.00 12.39 -8.91
N ALA A 173 10.21 13.29 -7.96
CA ALA A 173 10.24 12.96 -6.53
C ALA A 173 9.03 13.59 -5.86
N CYS A 174 8.32 12.80 -5.07
CA CYS A 174 7.13 13.20 -4.35
C CYS A 174 7.40 13.15 -2.85
N ARG A 175 6.90 14.15 -2.12
CA ARG A 175 6.90 14.17 -0.65
C ARG A 175 5.50 14.42 -0.14
N VAL A 176 5.12 13.75 0.94
CA VAL A 176 3.82 14.00 1.57
C VAL A 176 3.69 15.49 1.92
N ALA A 177 2.51 16.06 1.69
CA ALA A 177 2.26 17.44 2.09
C ALA A 177 2.28 17.51 3.63
N VAL A 178 2.90 18.56 4.18
CA VAL A 178 2.96 18.78 5.63
C VAL A 178 1.84 19.75 6.04
N PRO A 179 1.10 19.48 7.13
CA PRO A 179 1.24 18.33 8.05
C PRO A 179 0.80 17.01 7.41
N VAL A 180 1.45 15.90 7.80
CA VAL A 180 1.10 14.55 7.32
C VAL A 180 -0.35 14.27 7.71
N PRO A 181 -1.26 14.07 6.75
CA PRO A 181 -2.66 13.87 7.08
C PRO A 181 -2.88 12.45 7.61
N PRO A 182 -3.90 12.25 8.47
CA PRO A 182 -4.23 10.94 9.04
C PRO A 182 -4.56 9.88 7.99
N GLY A 183 -4.90 10.29 6.76
CA GLY A 183 -5.19 9.38 5.65
C GLY A 183 -4.00 8.58 5.12
N ALA A 184 -2.77 8.82 5.58
CA ALA A 184 -1.58 8.07 5.14
C ALA A 184 -1.46 6.68 5.77
N VAL A 185 -2.19 6.43 6.86
CA VAL A 185 -2.25 5.15 7.56
C VAL A 185 -3.25 4.24 6.85
N PHE A 186 -2.87 2.97 6.68
CA PHE A 186 -3.75 1.92 6.19
C PHE A 186 -4.70 1.47 7.30
N GLN A 187 -5.96 1.25 6.97
CA GLN A 187 -6.95 0.76 7.93
C GLN A 187 -7.65 -0.49 7.39
N PRO A 188 -8.01 -1.47 8.26
CA PRO A 188 -7.74 -1.51 9.71
C PRO A 188 -6.30 -1.90 10.06
N ASP A 189 -5.92 -1.83 11.34
CA ASP A 189 -4.65 -2.38 11.86
C ASP A 189 -4.68 -3.92 11.89
N ILE A 190 -3.51 -4.56 11.89
CA ILE A 190 -3.37 -6.03 11.95
C ILE A 190 -2.92 -6.48 13.33
N VAL A 191 -3.46 -7.58 13.83
CA VAL A 191 -3.11 -8.14 15.15
C VAL A 191 -1.95 -9.13 15.01
N ILE A 192 -0.98 -9.03 15.93
CA ILE A 192 0.10 -10.00 16.09
C ILE A 192 -0.17 -10.83 17.36
N SER A 193 -0.30 -12.14 17.23
CA SER A 193 -0.57 -13.10 18.32
C SER A 193 0.53 -14.13 18.52
#